data_AF-A0A2A3HIR7-F1
#
_entry.id   AF-A0A2A3HIR7-F1
#
_cell.length_a   1.000
_cell.length_b   1.000
_cell.length_c   1.000
_cell.angle_alpha   90.00
_cell.angle_beta   90.00
_cell.angle_gamma   90.00
#
_symmetry.space_group_name_H-M   'P 1'
#
loop_
_entity.id
_entity.type
_entity.pdbx_description
1 polymer ?
#
loop_
_entity_poly.entity_id
_entity_poly.type
_entity_poly.pdbx_seq_one_letter_code
_entity_poly.pdbx_strand_id
1 'polypeptide(L)'
;MDLKLSRFALGCALAFGLNTFVGCGDNSSTKAGNAEKIQNKSIAGVSQKGPFVTGSVVRLYELDGEYAQTGKSFTGKISSDNGEFTVPNVTLASQYALLEANGYFRNEVTGEKSLGTITLNALTDLSDRENVNINLLTHLEYERALYLVGMGLSVPAAKKQAETEIFNAFGILGDFENSEDLNIFSEGEGNAALLAFSVLMQGERNEAELTELLTKFATDIEMDGEWNDEATKMEIADWAMEQDFNNGLASIRSNINGWNLGTAPDFEKYVRNFWYMNYGLGVCDKDSEGVVKPVANPLSKEYGNKFYCSANGWVNLEIWSWDVPKEVRLNPNIAYSSMTDERDGQTYKTVTIGTQTWMAENLNYADSVNTPSLMNHSWCYDDDPKKCAVTGRFYSFAAAIDSVALANDKDNPQFCGVETDCDRLSDENLALHPIQGICPEGWHLPSNAEWNILIAYAGGDSVAGTKLKSTGGWGSIWGDFEDNGTDDFGFSALPAGIRESDTYTSFAGFFAYFWSASQYYAINLCIDNEYRDCGERTFLEYLGWASGISIRCIKNSN
;
A
#
# COMPACT_ATOMS: atom_id res chain seq x y z
N MET A 1 -16.59 -19.16 63.44
CA MET A 1 -15.43 -18.27 63.63
C MET A 1 -15.31 -17.48 62.33
N ASP A 2 -15.92 -16.30 62.15
CA ASP A 2 -15.93 -15.09 63.02
C ASP A 2 -14.50 -14.51 63.13
N LEU A 3 -14.20 -13.23 62.85
CA LEU A 3 -15.00 -12.01 62.56
C LEU A 3 -14.08 -11.06 61.69
N LYS A 4 -14.43 -9.90 61.10
CA LYS A 4 -15.59 -8.98 61.21
C LYS A 4 -15.75 -8.04 59.99
N LEU A 5 -16.98 -7.95 59.47
CA LEU A 5 -17.72 -6.77 58.95
C LEU A 5 -17.01 -5.39 58.82
N SER A 6 -17.20 -4.73 57.66
CA SER A 6 -17.45 -3.27 57.57
C SER A 6 -18.14 -2.90 56.24
N ARG A 7 -19.25 -2.15 56.32
CA ARG A 7 -19.89 -1.45 55.18
C ARG A 7 -20.06 0.01 55.60
N PHE A 8 -19.75 0.94 54.71
CA PHE A 8 -20.19 2.33 54.87
C PHE A 8 -21.41 2.59 53.98
N ALA A 9 -22.48 3.09 54.60
CA ALA A 9 -23.62 3.68 53.94
C ALA A 9 -24.00 4.92 54.75
N LEU A 10 -24.18 6.06 54.09
CA LEU A 10 -24.60 7.29 54.74
C LEU A 10 -25.64 7.98 53.87
N GLY A 11 -26.83 8.19 54.44
CA GLY A 11 -27.88 8.99 53.84
C GLY A 11 -28.40 10.00 54.86
N CYS A 12 -28.65 11.21 54.39
CA CYS A 12 -29.45 12.24 55.07
C CYS A 12 -30.27 12.90 53.96
N ALA A 13 -31.59 12.71 53.91
CA ALA A 13 -32.63 13.19 54.84
C ALA A 13 -33.14 14.57 54.43
N LEU A 14 -34.43 14.64 54.06
CA LEU A 14 -35.10 15.86 53.64
C LEU A 14 -35.31 16.81 54.82
N ALA A 15 -35.29 18.12 54.55
CA ALA A 15 -35.88 19.14 55.41
C ALA A 15 -36.88 19.96 54.59
N PHE A 16 -38.13 20.05 55.06
CA PHE A 16 -39.15 20.92 54.46
C PHE A 16 -38.88 22.38 54.81
N GLY A 17 -39.01 23.29 53.85
CA GLY A 17 -38.91 24.73 54.06
C GLY A 17 -39.97 25.49 53.24
N LEU A 18 -41.16 25.69 53.81
CA LEU A 18 -42.12 26.65 53.27
C LEU A 18 -41.65 28.07 53.62
N ASN A 19 -41.52 28.94 52.62
CA ASN A 19 -41.57 30.39 52.81
C ASN A 19 -42.08 31.07 51.53
N THR A 20 -43.25 31.70 51.62
CA THR A 20 -43.84 32.49 50.53
C THR A 20 -43.61 33.98 50.79
N PHE A 21 -42.86 34.64 49.92
CA PHE A 21 -42.93 36.10 49.74
C PHE A 21 -42.79 36.45 48.25
N VAL A 22 -43.19 37.67 47.90
CA VAL A 22 -43.60 38.06 46.54
C VAL A 22 -42.70 39.16 45.97
N GLY A 23 -42.42 39.09 44.66
CA GLY A 23 -42.20 40.27 43.82
C GLY A 23 -40.91 40.26 42.99
N CYS A 24 -41.05 40.61 41.71
CA CYS A 24 -40.00 40.91 40.71
C CYS A 24 -38.95 39.78 40.48
N GLY A 25 -38.82 39.18 39.30
CA GLY A 25 -39.44 39.47 38.01
C GLY A 25 -38.53 40.33 37.14
N ASP A 26 -37.69 39.68 36.33
CA ASP A 26 -37.00 40.26 35.18
C ASP A 26 -36.82 39.17 34.11
N ASN A 27 -36.90 39.54 32.82
CA ASN A 27 -36.78 38.58 31.71
C ASN A 27 -35.31 38.44 31.28
N SER A 28 -34.72 37.26 31.45
CA SER A 28 -33.43 36.89 30.82
C SER A 28 -33.63 35.83 29.74
N SER A 29 -34.45 36.13 28.72
CA SER A 29 -34.58 35.32 27.51
C SER A 29 -33.33 35.48 26.63
N THR A 30 -32.25 34.77 26.99
CA THR A 30 -30.96 34.86 26.28
C THR A 30 -30.96 34.10 24.96
N LYS A 31 -31.32 34.83 23.90
CA LYS A 31 -30.96 34.56 22.50
C LYS A 31 -31.40 33.21 21.91
N ALA A 32 -32.66 33.16 21.48
CA ALA A 32 -32.86 32.71 20.10
C ALA A 32 -32.20 33.73 19.15
N GLY A 33 -31.57 33.27 18.07
CA GLY A 33 -31.12 34.16 17.00
C GLY A 33 -32.31 34.83 16.32
N ASN A 34 -32.14 36.05 15.79
CA ASN A 34 -33.14 36.62 14.90
C ASN A 34 -33.11 35.81 13.60
N ALA A 35 -34.08 34.92 13.40
CA ALA A 35 -34.20 34.11 12.19
C ALA A 35 -34.33 35.00 10.95
N GLU A 36 -33.42 34.85 10.00
CA GLU A 36 -33.37 35.65 8.77
C GLU A 36 -34.25 35.01 7.69
N LYS A 37 -35.05 35.82 6.99
CA LYS A 37 -36.08 35.32 6.07
C LYS A 37 -35.57 35.28 4.64
N ILE A 38 -35.25 34.08 4.16
CA ILE A 38 -34.95 33.83 2.75
C ILE A 38 -36.21 34.11 1.91
N GLN A 39 -36.10 34.90 0.84
CA GLN A 39 -37.23 35.21 -0.05
C GLN A 39 -36.83 35.05 -1.51
N ASN A 40 -37.57 34.21 -2.24
CA ASN A 40 -37.40 33.96 -3.67
C ASN A 40 -35.95 33.70 -4.12
N LYS A 41 -35.18 33.00 -3.29
CA LYS A 41 -33.79 32.61 -3.59
C LYS A 41 -33.80 31.35 -4.47
N SER A 42 -32.79 31.18 -5.31
CA SER A 42 -32.60 29.93 -6.07
C SER A 42 -31.38 29.25 -5.49
N ILE A 43 -31.54 28.01 -5.02
CA ILE A 43 -30.43 27.23 -4.45
C ILE A 43 -29.95 26.23 -5.48
N ALA A 44 -28.65 26.22 -5.77
CA ALA A 44 -28.02 25.28 -6.70
C ALA A 44 -26.89 24.51 -6.01
N GLY A 45 -26.27 23.57 -6.71
CA GLY A 45 -25.14 22.78 -6.22
C GLY A 45 -24.99 21.47 -6.97
N VAL A 46 -24.05 20.63 -6.52
CA VAL A 46 -23.87 19.26 -7.00
C VAL A 46 -24.12 18.23 -5.91
N SER A 47 -24.69 17.07 -6.28
CA SER A 47 -24.89 15.91 -5.39
C SER A 47 -23.87 14.81 -5.72
N GLN A 48 -22.97 14.49 -4.79
CA GLN A 48 -21.75 13.71 -5.02
C GLN A 48 -21.44 12.72 -3.88
N LYS A 49 -21.75 11.44 -4.12
CA LYS A 49 -20.96 10.29 -3.66
C LYS A 49 -19.77 10.19 -4.64
N GLY A 50 -19.92 9.37 -5.68
CA GLY A 50 -19.70 9.87 -7.05
C GLY A 50 -20.94 10.66 -7.51
N PRO A 51 -20.94 11.27 -8.71
CA PRO A 51 -22.05 12.10 -9.15
C PRO A 51 -23.37 11.34 -9.18
N PHE A 52 -24.43 11.96 -8.63
CA PHE A 52 -25.78 11.46 -8.78
C PHE A 52 -26.23 11.63 -10.23
N VAL A 53 -26.93 10.63 -10.77
CA VAL A 53 -27.29 10.60 -12.19
C VAL A 53 -28.60 11.35 -12.48
N THR A 54 -28.78 11.75 -13.73
CA THR A 54 -29.94 12.50 -14.22
C THR A 54 -31.25 11.82 -13.82
N GLY A 55 -32.18 12.59 -13.23
CA GLY A 55 -33.48 12.08 -12.76
C GLY A 55 -33.54 11.76 -11.26
N SER A 56 -32.40 11.78 -10.56
CA SER A 56 -32.33 11.82 -9.10
C SER A 56 -32.99 13.10 -8.55
N VAL A 57 -33.46 13.05 -7.30
CA VAL A 57 -34.28 14.10 -6.68
C VAL A 57 -33.54 14.78 -5.55
N VAL A 58 -33.62 16.12 -5.51
CA VAL A 58 -33.16 16.91 -4.35
C VAL A 58 -34.36 17.62 -3.73
N ARG A 59 -34.50 17.52 -2.42
CA ARG A 59 -35.49 18.25 -1.63
C ARG A 59 -34.79 19.21 -0.69
N LEU A 60 -35.40 20.36 -0.45
CA LEU A 60 -34.95 21.35 0.54
C LEU A 60 -36.07 21.55 1.55
N TYR A 61 -35.80 21.24 2.81
CA TYR A 61 -36.71 21.35 3.93
C TYR A 61 -36.42 22.62 4.74
N GLU A 62 -37.47 23.37 5.09
CA GLU A 62 -37.38 24.49 6.01
C GLU A 62 -37.16 23.99 7.44
N LEU A 63 -36.11 24.49 8.10
CA LEU A 63 -35.89 24.29 9.53
C LEU A 63 -36.30 25.54 10.31
N ASP A 64 -36.79 25.39 11.54
CA ASP A 64 -37.11 26.51 12.42
C ASP A 64 -35.89 27.02 13.23
N GLY A 65 -36.14 27.81 14.26
CA GLY A 65 -35.09 28.38 15.13
C GLY A 65 -34.50 27.39 16.16
N GLU A 66 -35.08 26.19 16.27
CA GLU A 66 -34.55 25.06 17.05
C GLU A 66 -34.18 23.89 16.10
N TYR A 67 -33.98 24.21 14.81
CA TYR A 67 -33.53 23.31 13.74
C TYR A 67 -34.49 22.14 13.41
N ALA A 68 -35.74 22.20 13.88
CA ALA A 68 -36.75 21.20 13.57
C ALA A 68 -37.40 21.48 12.20
N GLN A 69 -37.73 20.42 11.44
CA GLN A 69 -38.41 20.57 10.16
C GLN A 69 -39.83 21.13 10.34
N THR A 70 -40.18 22.22 9.65
CA THR A 70 -41.54 22.82 9.71
C THR A 70 -42.60 22.05 8.91
N GLY A 71 -42.18 21.01 8.18
CA GLY A 71 -43.01 20.28 7.20
C GLY A 71 -43.15 20.98 5.84
N LYS A 72 -42.56 22.17 5.67
CA LYS A 72 -42.51 22.90 4.40
C LYS A 72 -41.27 22.48 3.61
N SER A 73 -41.45 22.09 2.35
CA SER A 73 -40.36 21.68 1.49
C SER A 73 -40.49 22.19 0.05
N PHE A 74 -39.34 22.28 -0.61
CA PHE A 74 -39.17 22.60 -2.02
C PHE A 74 -38.51 21.40 -2.70
N THR A 75 -38.70 21.23 -4.02
CA THR A 75 -38.14 20.08 -4.76
C THR A 75 -37.45 20.56 -6.02
N GLY A 76 -36.15 20.31 -6.10
CA GLY A 76 -35.34 20.39 -7.30
C GLY A 76 -35.27 19.04 -8.02
N LYS A 77 -34.50 19.02 -9.10
CA LYS A 77 -34.13 17.78 -9.81
C LYS A 77 -32.66 17.85 -10.20
N ILE A 78 -32.01 16.70 -10.23
CA ILE A 78 -30.66 16.59 -10.80
C ILE A 78 -30.81 16.52 -12.32
N SER A 79 -30.28 17.56 -12.98
CA SER A 79 -30.50 17.87 -14.40
C SER A 79 -29.49 17.21 -15.35
N SER A 80 -28.40 16.68 -14.81
CA SER A 80 -27.27 16.16 -15.57
C SER A 80 -26.52 15.07 -14.79
N ASP A 81 -25.77 14.24 -15.50
CA ASP A 81 -25.08 13.07 -14.95
C ASP A 81 -23.83 13.39 -14.10
N ASN A 82 -23.53 14.67 -13.86
CA ASN A 82 -22.51 15.17 -12.92
C ASN A 82 -23.08 15.57 -11.54
N GLY A 83 -24.39 15.41 -11.33
CA GLY A 83 -25.05 15.68 -10.05
C GLY A 83 -25.55 17.11 -9.86
N GLU A 84 -25.43 18.01 -10.85
CA GLU A 84 -25.96 19.38 -10.74
C GLU A 84 -27.48 19.39 -10.52
N PHE A 85 -27.93 20.22 -9.59
CA PHE A 85 -29.34 20.46 -9.31
C PHE A 85 -29.64 21.96 -9.11
N THR A 86 -30.93 22.30 -9.22
CA THR A 86 -31.45 23.61 -8.80
C THR A 86 -32.81 23.44 -8.11
N VAL A 87 -32.97 24.12 -6.97
CA VAL A 87 -34.22 24.29 -6.22
C VAL A 87 -34.68 25.76 -6.36
N PRO A 88 -35.62 26.07 -7.27
CA PRO A 88 -36.02 27.45 -7.56
C PRO A 88 -37.09 27.99 -6.60
N ASN A 89 -37.14 29.32 -6.46
CA ASN A 89 -38.16 30.08 -5.71
C ASN A 89 -38.25 29.75 -4.19
N VAL A 90 -37.14 29.33 -3.59
CA VAL A 90 -37.02 29.00 -2.17
C VAL A 90 -37.34 30.25 -1.33
N THR A 91 -38.25 30.09 -0.38
CA THR A 91 -38.71 31.16 0.51
C THR A 91 -38.94 30.57 1.88
N LEU A 92 -38.21 31.02 2.90
CA LEU A 92 -38.13 30.38 4.21
C LEU A 92 -38.42 31.39 5.35
N ALA A 93 -38.94 30.90 6.47
CA ALA A 93 -39.14 31.67 7.70
C ALA A 93 -37.86 31.86 8.54
N SER A 94 -36.82 31.08 8.21
CA SER A 94 -35.50 30.98 8.84
C SER A 94 -34.44 30.80 7.76
N GLN A 95 -33.17 31.08 8.04
CA GLN A 95 -32.07 30.85 7.10
C GLN A 95 -31.63 29.38 7.05
N TYR A 96 -31.97 28.59 8.05
CA TYR A 96 -31.55 27.19 8.15
C TYR A 96 -32.40 26.27 7.27
N ALA A 97 -31.70 25.40 6.54
CA ALA A 97 -32.32 24.40 5.68
C ALA A 97 -31.60 23.06 5.79
N LEU A 98 -32.35 21.99 5.57
CA LEU A 98 -31.82 20.65 5.31
C LEU A 98 -32.06 20.33 3.83
N LEU A 99 -30.99 20.04 3.09
CA LEU A 99 -31.10 19.45 1.76
C LEU A 99 -30.99 17.92 1.86
N GLU A 100 -31.85 17.21 1.14
CA GLU A 100 -31.88 15.75 1.01
C GLU A 100 -31.74 15.42 -0.48
N ALA A 101 -30.70 14.68 -0.85
CA ALA A 101 -30.53 14.12 -2.19
C ALA A 101 -30.79 12.61 -2.16
N ASN A 102 -31.75 12.13 -2.94
CA ASN A 102 -32.03 10.69 -3.10
C ASN A 102 -31.98 10.29 -4.58
N GLY A 103 -31.25 9.22 -4.88
CA GLY A 103 -31.13 8.70 -6.24
C GLY A 103 -29.98 7.74 -6.45
N TYR A 104 -29.74 7.43 -7.73
CA TYR A 104 -28.65 6.58 -8.19
C TYR A 104 -27.40 7.43 -8.42
N PHE A 105 -26.22 6.84 -8.22
CA PHE A 105 -24.93 7.51 -8.37
C PHE A 105 -24.00 6.71 -9.28
N ARG A 106 -22.82 7.26 -9.61
CA ARG A 106 -21.72 6.50 -10.21
C ARG A 106 -20.74 6.08 -9.13
N ASN A 107 -20.43 4.80 -9.03
CA ASN A 107 -19.49 4.24 -8.06
C ASN A 107 -18.06 4.49 -8.56
N GLU A 108 -17.26 5.20 -7.76
CA GLU A 108 -15.88 5.59 -8.10
C GLU A 108 -14.96 4.37 -8.28
N VAL A 109 -15.18 3.33 -7.47
CA VAL A 109 -14.37 2.11 -7.43
C VAL A 109 -14.61 1.23 -8.65
N THR A 110 -15.87 1.01 -9.01
CA THR A 110 -16.22 0.14 -10.16
C THR A 110 -16.37 0.89 -11.49
N GLY A 111 -16.51 2.22 -11.45
CA GLY A 111 -16.80 3.07 -12.61
C GLY A 111 -18.26 3.01 -13.10
N GLU A 112 -19.06 2.08 -12.59
CA GLU A 112 -20.42 1.80 -13.04
C GLU A 112 -21.49 2.64 -12.32
N LYS A 113 -22.73 2.55 -12.83
CA LYS A 113 -23.90 3.12 -12.13
C LYS A 113 -24.36 2.20 -11.00
N SER A 114 -24.78 2.79 -9.88
CA SER A 114 -25.32 2.07 -8.73
C SER A 114 -26.58 1.26 -9.10
N LEU A 115 -26.75 0.10 -8.46
CA LEU A 115 -27.92 -0.78 -8.59
C LEU A 115 -29.02 -0.38 -7.59
N GLY A 116 -28.63 0.22 -6.45
CA GLY A 116 -29.51 0.84 -5.47
C GLY A 116 -29.50 2.37 -5.53
N THR A 117 -30.44 3.00 -4.82
CA THR A 117 -30.38 4.42 -4.49
C THR A 117 -29.87 4.61 -3.06
N ILE A 118 -29.19 5.73 -2.83
CA ILE A 118 -28.80 6.19 -1.48
C ILE A 118 -29.42 7.55 -1.19
N THR A 119 -29.43 7.96 0.08
CA THR A 119 -29.83 9.30 0.52
C THR A 119 -28.65 10.01 1.16
N LEU A 120 -28.35 11.23 0.74
CA LEU A 120 -27.38 12.11 1.37
C LEU A 120 -28.06 13.37 1.90
N ASN A 121 -27.53 13.92 2.99
CA ASN A 121 -28.05 15.09 3.68
C ASN A 121 -27.05 16.25 3.61
N ALA A 122 -27.54 17.48 3.79
CA ALA A 122 -26.72 18.65 4.09
C ALA A 122 -27.51 19.65 4.95
N LEU A 123 -27.09 19.84 6.21
CA LEU A 123 -27.50 21.01 7.01
C LEU A 123 -26.72 22.22 6.52
N THR A 124 -27.41 23.34 6.29
CA THR A 124 -26.81 24.56 5.75
C THR A 124 -27.47 25.83 6.29
N ASP A 125 -26.71 26.93 6.28
CA ASP A 125 -27.18 28.30 6.55
C ASP A 125 -27.24 29.08 5.23
N LEU A 126 -28.44 29.46 4.80
CA LEU A 126 -28.70 30.09 3.51
C LEU A 126 -28.66 31.62 3.53
N SER A 127 -28.24 32.30 4.60
CA SER A 127 -28.20 33.77 4.61
C SER A 127 -27.32 34.31 3.46
N ASP A 128 -26.03 33.96 3.45
CA ASP A 128 -25.05 34.53 2.51
C ASP A 128 -24.70 33.64 1.29
N ARG A 129 -25.25 32.42 1.17
CA ARG A 129 -24.93 31.48 0.06
C ARG A 129 -26.11 31.15 -0.85
N GLU A 130 -25.82 30.89 -2.13
CA GLU A 130 -26.77 30.37 -3.14
C GLU A 130 -26.39 28.98 -3.69
N ASN A 131 -25.14 28.56 -3.49
CA ASN A 131 -24.69 27.20 -3.77
C ASN A 131 -24.58 26.40 -2.48
N VAL A 132 -24.98 25.12 -2.54
CA VAL A 132 -24.88 24.14 -1.46
C VAL A 132 -24.67 22.77 -2.11
N ASN A 133 -23.45 22.24 -2.09
CA ASN A 133 -23.19 20.88 -2.54
C ASN A 133 -23.63 19.88 -1.45
N ILE A 134 -23.99 18.67 -1.89
CA ILE A 134 -24.46 17.58 -1.03
C ILE A 134 -23.52 16.40 -1.29
N ASN A 135 -22.83 15.91 -0.27
CA ASN A 135 -21.87 14.82 -0.41
C ASN A 135 -21.82 13.94 0.85
N LEU A 136 -20.91 12.96 0.90
CA LEU A 136 -20.79 12.11 2.10
C LEU A 136 -20.46 12.90 3.37
N LEU A 137 -19.62 13.93 3.25
CA LEU A 137 -19.15 14.72 4.37
C LEU A 137 -20.30 15.56 4.95
N THR A 138 -21.07 16.26 4.10
CA THR A 138 -22.28 16.98 4.54
C THR A 138 -23.34 16.05 5.16
N HIS A 139 -23.37 14.77 4.75
CA HIS A 139 -24.31 13.78 5.25
C HIS A 139 -23.93 13.27 6.64
N LEU A 140 -22.66 12.98 6.90
CA LEU A 140 -22.18 12.53 8.22
C LEU A 140 -22.02 13.68 9.22
N GLU A 141 -21.72 14.89 8.75
CA GLU A 141 -21.79 16.10 9.58
C GLU A 141 -23.19 16.35 10.15
N TYR A 142 -24.25 15.88 9.50
CA TYR A 142 -25.62 16.33 9.78
C TYR A 142 -26.01 16.19 11.25
N GLU A 143 -25.90 14.98 11.80
CA GLU A 143 -26.35 14.68 13.17
C GLU A 143 -25.35 15.21 14.21
N ARG A 144 -24.04 15.08 13.92
CA ARG A 144 -22.96 15.64 14.74
C ARG A 144 -23.04 17.17 14.88
N ALA A 145 -23.31 17.89 13.79
CA ALA A 145 -23.46 19.34 13.81
C ALA A 145 -24.71 19.76 14.61
N LEU A 146 -25.83 19.03 14.50
CA LEU A 146 -27.01 19.28 15.33
C LEU A 146 -26.73 19.02 16.82
N TYR A 147 -25.99 17.96 17.17
CA TYR A 147 -25.55 17.68 18.54
C TYR A 147 -24.70 18.83 19.11
N LEU A 148 -23.68 19.27 18.37
CA LEU A 148 -22.80 20.39 18.74
C LEU A 148 -23.56 21.74 18.85
N VAL A 149 -24.54 21.97 17.98
CA VAL A 149 -25.45 23.14 18.10
C VAL A 149 -26.33 23.04 19.35
N GLY A 150 -26.77 21.82 19.72
CA GLY A 150 -27.44 21.55 21.01
C GLY A 150 -26.56 21.83 22.23
N MET A 151 -25.24 21.72 22.10
CA MET A 151 -24.26 22.16 23.11
C MET A 151 -24.02 23.68 23.11
N GLY A 152 -24.59 24.43 22.16
CA GLY A 152 -24.53 25.89 22.09
C GLY A 152 -23.54 26.47 21.07
N LEU A 153 -22.98 25.66 20.16
CA LEU A 153 -22.22 26.16 19.02
C LEU A 153 -23.15 26.81 17.98
N SER A 154 -22.61 27.70 17.14
CA SER A 154 -23.31 28.15 15.92
C SER A 154 -23.18 27.12 14.81
N VAL A 155 -24.15 27.05 13.89
CA VAL A 155 -24.14 26.08 12.76
C VAL A 155 -22.80 26.07 11.98
N PRO A 156 -22.18 27.21 11.62
CA PRO A 156 -20.88 27.18 10.93
C PRO A 156 -19.73 26.61 11.78
N ALA A 157 -19.72 26.88 13.09
CA ALA A 157 -18.68 26.36 13.99
C ALA A 157 -18.87 24.86 14.25
N ALA A 158 -20.12 24.42 14.44
CA ALA A 158 -20.48 23.02 14.62
C ALA A 158 -20.17 22.18 13.39
N LYS A 159 -20.52 22.65 12.18
CA LYS A 159 -20.13 22.00 10.92
C LYS A 159 -18.62 21.92 10.77
N LYS A 160 -17.87 23.02 10.95
CA LYS A 160 -16.41 23.02 10.79
C LYS A 160 -15.71 22.11 11.80
N GLN A 161 -16.25 21.98 13.02
CA GLN A 161 -15.78 20.99 13.99
C GLN A 161 -16.07 19.56 13.52
N ALA A 162 -17.32 19.27 13.11
CA ALA A 162 -17.72 17.95 12.62
C ALA A 162 -16.90 17.51 11.37
N GLU A 163 -16.70 18.41 10.41
CA GLU A 163 -15.83 18.25 9.24
C GLU A 163 -14.41 17.82 9.66
N THR A 164 -13.84 18.50 10.65
CA THR A 164 -12.49 18.25 11.17
C THR A 164 -12.42 16.91 11.90
N GLU A 165 -13.43 16.56 12.69
CA GLU A 165 -13.55 15.27 13.39
C GLU A 165 -13.64 14.10 12.40
N ILE A 166 -14.50 14.22 11.38
CA ILE A 166 -14.66 13.22 10.31
C ILE A 166 -13.35 13.02 9.54
N PHE A 167 -12.71 14.10 9.07
CA PHE A 167 -11.45 13.97 8.34
C PHE A 167 -10.30 13.42 9.21
N ASN A 168 -10.21 13.82 10.48
CA ASN A 168 -9.24 13.26 11.43
C ASN A 168 -9.43 11.75 11.63
N ALA A 169 -10.68 11.25 11.64
CA ALA A 169 -10.98 9.81 11.73
C ALA A 169 -10.43 9.00 10.53
N PHE A 170 -10.14 9.65 9.40
CA PHE A 170 -9.46 9.07 8.23
C PHE A 170 -7.98 9.50 8.10
N GLY A 171 -7.38 10.10 9.13
CA GLY A 171 -6.00 10.60 9.08
C GLY A 171 -5.78 11.73 8.07
N ILE A 172 -6.86 12.36 7.59
CA ILE A 172 -6.85 13.47 6.64
C ILE A 172 -6.67 14.77 7.45
N LEU A 173 -5.41 15.18 7.62
CA LEU A 173 -5.06 16.40 8.36
C LEU A 173 -4.98 17.61 7.42
N GLY A 174 -5.71 18.67 7.73
CA GLY A 174 -5.69 19.92 6.97
C GLY A 174 -6.70 20.95 7.49
N ASP A 175 -6.74 22.12 6.84
CA ASP A 175 -7.84 23.07 6.96
C ASP A 175 -8.37 23.35 5.55
N PHE A 176 -9.62 22.97 5.30
CA PHE A 176 -10.25 22.95 3.98
C PHE A 176 -11.41 23.96 3.88
N GLU A 177 -11.90 24.17 2.66
CA GLU A 177 -13.18 24.83 2.41
C GLU A 177 -14.35 24.04 3.05
N ASN A 178 -15.48 24.70 3.34
CA ASN A 178 -16.61 24.02 3.98
C ASN A 178 -17.09 22.84 3.12
N SER A 179 -17.55 21.76 3.75
CA SER A 179 -18.11 20.59 3.07
C SER A 179 -19.15 20.85 1.97
N GLU A 180 -19.95 21.93 2.04
CA GLU A 180 -20.93 22.27 0.99
C GLU A 180 -20.34 23.09 -0.18
N ASP A 181 -19.09 23.54 -0.08
CA ASP A 181 -18.35 24.21 -1.15
C ASP A 181 -17.49 23.21 -1.98
N LEU A 182 -17.14 22.05 -1.38
CA LEU A 182 -16.29 21.01 -1.98
C LEU A 182 -16.97 20.25 -3.14
N ASN A 183 -16.16 19.82 -4.12
CA ASN A 183 -16.59 19.16 -5.35
C ASN A 183 -15.51 18.19 -5.90
N ILE A 184 -15.84 16.90 -6.04
CA ILE A 184 -14.91 15.81 -6.43
C ILE A 184 -14.35 15.89 -7.86
N PHE A 185 -14.79 16.86 -8.67
CA PHE A 185 -14.29 17.12 -10.03
C PHE A 185 -13.44 18.39 -10.14
N SER A 186 -13.19 19.08 -9.02
CA SER A 186 -12.43 20.33 -8.97
C SER A 186 -11.04 20.11 -8.39
N GLU A 187 -10.05 20.87 -8.87
CA GLU A 187 -8.71 20.92 -8.26
C GLU A 187 -8.80 21.49 -6.84
N GLY A 188 -7.85 21.12 -5.96
CA GLY A 188 -7.78 21.62 -4.58
C GLY A 188 -7.66 20.51 -3.53
N GLU A 189 -7.12 20.84 -2.37
CA GLU A 189 -6.81 19.87 -1.31
C GLU A 189 -8.07 19.34 -0.62
N GLY A 190 -9.06 20.19 -0.32
CA GLY A 190 -10.36 19.74 0.20
C GLY A 190 -11.11 18.83 -0.77
N ASN A 191 -10.98 19.08 -2.08
CA ASN A 191 -11.59 18.26 -3.14
C ASN A 191 -10.90 16.89 -3.26
N ALA A 192 -9.57 16.85 -3.13
CA ALA A 192 -8.80 15.60 -3.04
C ALA A 192 -9.16 14.80 -1.78
N ALA A 193 -9.29 15.48 -0.63
CA ALA A 193 -9.69 14.88 0.64
C ALA A 193 -11.10 14.29 0.60
N LEU A 194 -12.09 15.03 0.06
CA LEU A 194 -13.47 14.56 -0.11
C LEU A 194 -13.53 13.32 -1.01
N LEU A 195 -12.82 13.33 -2.14
CA LEU A 195 -12.79 12.17 -3.04
C LEU A 195 -12.11 10.96 -2.38
N ALA A 196 -10.99 11.14 -1.68
CA ALA A 196 -10.30 10.06 -0.99
C ALA A 196 -11.20 9.41 0.07
N PHE A 197 -11.84 10.22 0.90
CA PHE A 197 -12.82 9.78 1.89
C PHE A 197 -13.99 9.04 1.23
N SER A 198 -14.51 9.54 0.10
CA SER A 198 -15.60 8.87 -0.63
C SER A 198 -15.18 7.51 -1.24
N VAL A 199 -13.94 7.37 -1.69
CA VAL A 199 -13.36 6.10 -2.15
C VAL A 199 -13.17 5.11 -0.99
N LEU A 200 -12.64 5.57 0.15
CA LEU A 200 -12.43 4.76 1.36
C LEU A 200 -13.75 4.20 1.93
N MET A 201 -14.80 5.03 1.99
CA MET A 201 -16.13 4.57 2.42
C MET A 201 -16.76 3.60 1.42
N GLN A 202 -16.52 3.79 0.12
CA GLN A 202 -17.06 2.90 -0.91
C GLN A 202 -16.51 1.47 -0.76
N GLY A 203 -15.19 1.31 -0.73
CA GLY A 203 -14.55 -0.01 -0.80
C GLY A 203 -15.15 -0.85 -1.96
N GLU A 204 -15.36 -2.14 -1.69
CA GLU A 204 -16.10 -3.05 -2.58
C GLU A 204 -17.61 -3.11 -2.29
N ARG A 205 -18.11 -2.26 -1.36
CA ARG A 205 -19.43 -2.40 -0.75
C ARG A 205 -20.56 -2.08 -1.72
N ASN A 206 -21.64 -2.86 -1.66
CA ASN A 206 -22.89 -2.51 -2.32
C ASN A 206 -23.63 -1.35 -1.60
N GLU A 207 -24.71 -0.85 -2.17
CA GLU A 207 -25.38 0.34 -1.65
C GLU A 207 -26.03 0.13 -0.27
N ALA A 208 -26.41 -1.10 0.08
CA ALA A 208 -26.94 -1.41 1.40
C ALA A 208 -25.83 -1.46 2.46
N GLU A 209 -24.70 -2.10 2.15
CA GLU A 209 -23.50 -2.14 3.00
C GLU A 209 -22.89 -0.75 3.20
N LEU A 210 -22.83 0.07 2.16
CA LEU A 210 -22.42 1.48 2.24
C LEU A 210 -23.38 2.28 3.13
N THR A 211 -24.70 2.08 2.99
CA THR A 211 -25.69 2.77 3.83
C THR A 211 -25.59 2.33 5.29
N GLU A 212 -25.34 1.04 5.56
CA GLU A 212 -25.11 0.52 6.91
C GLU A 212 -23.82 1.10 7.53
N LEU A 213 -22.73 1.17 6.76
CA LEU A 213 -21.46 1.77 7.18
C LEU A 213 -21.62 3.26 7.51
N LEU A 214 -22.25 4.04 6.63
CA LEU A 214 -22.52 5.47 6.87
C LEU A 214 -23.36 5.67 8.14
N THR A 215 -24.40 4.84 8.33
CA THR A 215 -25.26 4.89 9.53
C THR A 215 -24.48 4.57 10.81
N LYS A 216 -23.66 3.51 10.81
CA LYS A 216 -22.82 3.13 11.95
C LYS A 216 -21.82 4.23 12.30
N PHE A 217 -21.12 4.75 11.31
CA PHE A 217 -20.14 5.82 11.48
C PHE A 217 -20.79 7.07 12.10
N ALA A 218 -21.90 7.54 11.54
CA ALA A 218 -22.63 8.71 12.05
C ALA A 218 -23.07 8.51 13.52
N THR A 219 -23.59 7.32 13.85
CA THR A 219 -24.05 6.96 15.21
C THR A 219 -22.90 6.95 16.23
N ASP A 220 -21.71 6.50 15.82
CA ASP A 220 -20.53 6.43 16.70
C ASP A 220 -20.00 7.83 17.00
N ILE A 221 -19.77 8.66 15.96
CA ILE A 221 -19.20 10.00 16.15
C ILE A 221 -20.17 11.05 16.74
N GLU A 222 -21.48 10.77 16.83
CA GLU A 222 -22.51 11.77 17.16
C GLU A 222 -22.17 12.57 18.44
N MET A 223 -21.78 11.86 19.51
CA MET A 223 -21.69 12.43 20.86
C MET A 223 -20.31 13.00 21.22
N ASP A 224 -19.22 12.35 20.82
CA ASP A 224 -17.84 12.76 21.17
C ASP A 224 -17.04 13.27 19.96
N GLY A 225 -17.32 12.77 18.75
CA GLY A 225 -16.55 13.07 17.53
C GLY A 225 -15.45 12.04 17.25
N GLU A 226 -15.41 10.93 18.00
CA GLU A 226 -14.39 9.89 17.88
C GLU A 226 -14.99 8.67 17.17
N TRP A 227 -14.37 8.21 16.07
CA TRP A 227 -14.74 6.93 15.45
C TRP A 227 -14.01 5.81 16.21
N ASN A 228 -14.75 4.87 16.79
CA ASN A 228 -14.26 3.84 17.71
C ASN A 228 -14.20 2.43 17.09
N ASP A 229 -14.77 2.22 15.91
CA ASP A 229 -14.73 0.93 15.20
C ASP A 229 -13.36 0.66 14.54
N GLU A 230 -12.38 0.31 15.37
CA GLU A 230 -11.03 -0.11 14.97
C GLU A 230 -11.02 -1.30 13.99
N ALA A 231 -12.04 -2.17 14.02
CA ALA A 231 -12.13 -3.32 13.12
C ALA A 231 -12.49 -2.87 11.69
N THR A 232 -13.50 -1.99 11.57
CA THR A 232 -13.93 -1.44 10.28
C THR A 232 -12.91 -0.46 9.71
N LYS A 233 -12.22 0.32 10.56
CA LYS A 233 -11.02 1.09 10.16
C LYS A 233 -9.99 0.19 9.49
N MET A 234 -9.70 -0.97 10.09
CA MET A 234 -8.70 -1.90 9.56
C MET A 234 -9.16 -2.62 8.29
N GLU A 235 -10.42 -3.00 8.19
CA GLU A 235 -11.00 -3.58 6.97
C GLU A 235 -10.81 -2.63 5.76
N ILE A 236 -11.05 -1.32 5.97
CA ILE A 236 -10.84 -0.30 4.94
C ILE A 236 -9.34 -0.05 4.70
N ALA A 237 -8.49 -0.17 5.72
CA ALA A 237 -7.04 0.02 5.58
C ALA A 237 -6.39 -1.11 4.78
N ASP A 238 -6.74 -2.37 5.06
CA ASP A 238 -6.31 -3.55 4.29
C ASP A 238 -6.74 -3.42 2.82
N TRP A 239 -8.00 -3.03 2.57
CA TRP A 239 -8.48 -2.79 1.20
C TRP A 239 -7.73 -1.63 0.52
N ALA A 240 -7.52 -0.51 1.21
CA ALA A 240 -6.83 0.66 0.66
C ALA A 240 -5.35 0.39 0.34
N MET A 241 -4.71 -0.48 1.12
CA MET A 241 -3.37 -1.02 0.85
C MET A 241 -3.39 -1.87 -0.42
N GLU A 242 -4.32 -2.84 -0.51
CA GLU A 242 -4.45 -3.70 -1.70
C GLU A 242 -4.67 -2.88 -2.99
N GLN A 243 -5.54 -1.86 -2.95
CA GLN A 243 -5.77 -0.98 -4.11
C GLN A 243 -4.54 -0.13 -4.49
N ASP A 244 -3.61 0.13 -3.57
CA ASP A 244 -2.38 0.85 -3.88
C ASP A 244 -1.38 -0.03 -4.64
N PHE A 245 -1.14 -1.25 -4.14
CA PHE A 245 -0.19 -2.20 -4.77
C PHE A 245 -0.73 -2.80 -6.08
N ASN A 246 -2.03 -3.13 -6.16
CA ASN A 246 -2.62 -3.76 -7.34
C ASN A 246 -3.02 -2.76 -8.45
N ASN A 247 -2.48 -1.53 -8.44
CA ASN A 247 -2.79 -0.45 -9.38
C ASN A 247 -4.31 -0.08 -9.40
N GLY A 248 -5.02 -0.40 -8.31
CA GLY A 248 -6.43 -0.08 -8.10
C GLY A 248 -6.67 1.44 -8.05
N LEU A 249 -5.86 2.21 -7.32
CA LEU A 249 -6.02 3.67 -7.24
C LEU A 249 -5.92 4.36 -8.61
N ALA A 250 -5.01 3.91 -9.47
CA ALA A 250 -4.89 4.43 -10.83
C ALA A 250 -6.10 4.02 -11.71
N SER A 251 -6.68 2.85 -11.45
CA SER A 251 -7.91 2.37 -12.10
C SER A 251 -9.13 3.19 -11.65
N ILE A 252 -9.23 3.54 -10.37
CA ILE A 252 -10.23 4.45 -9.80
C ILE A 252 -10.13 5.84 -10.45
N ARG A 253 -8.92 6.41 -10.56
CA ARG A 253 -8.68 7.64 -11.32
C ARG A 253 -9.11 7.52 -12.79
N SER A 254 -8.85 6.38 -13.42
CA SER A 254 -9.27 6.09 -14.80
C SER A 254 -10.79 6.07 -14.95
N ASN A 255 -11.50 5.43 -14.02
CA ASN A 255 -12.97 5.37 -13.98
C ASN A 255 -13.60 6.77 -13.91
N ILE A 256 -13.15 7.59 -12.95
CA ILE A 256 -13.69 8.93 -12.69
C ILE A 256 -13.48 9.84 -13.92
N ASN A 257 -12.25 9.86 -14.45
CA ASN A 257 -11.92 10.63 -15.66
C ASN A 257 -12.67 10.09 -16.89
N GLY A 258 -12.86 8.78 -16.98
CA GLY A 258 -13.58 8.08 -18.06
C GLY A 258 -15.06 8.46 -18.16
N TRP A 259 -15.67 9.02 -17.11
CA TRP A 259 -17.02 9.58 -17.20
C TRP A 259 -17.10 10.87 -18.03
N ASN A 260 -15.97 11.55 -18.28
CA ASN A 260 -15.89 12.84 -19.00
C ASN A 260 -16.73 13.96 -18.35
N LEU A 261 -16.82 13.97 -17.01
CA LEU A 261 -17.59 14.95 -16.23
C LEU A 261 -16.72 16.00 -15.50
N GLY A 262 -15.39 15.81 -15.54
CA GLY A 262 -14.38 16.61 -14.86
C GLY A 262 -13.07 15.83 -14.76
N THR A 263 -12.17 16.27 -13.87
CA THR A 263 -10.90 15.60 -13.58
C THR A 263 -10.86 15.20 -12.11
N ALA A 264 -10.40 14.00 -11.80
CA ALA A 264 -10.17 13.59 -10.41
C ALA A 264 -9.02 14.42 -9.77
N PRO A 265 -9.22 15.10 -8.62
CA PRO A 265 -8.13 15.71 -7.85
C PRO A 265 -7.19 14.66 -7.25
N ASP A 266 -6.06 15.07 -6.65
CA ASP A 266 -4.97 14.17 -6.20
C ASP A 266 -5.28 13.43 -4.88
N PHE A 267 -6.30 12.56 -4.92
CA PHE A 267 -6.88 11.87 -3.78
C PHE A 267 -5.99 10.75 -3.20
N GLU A 268 -5.11 10.14 -4.00
CA GLU A 268 -4.37 8.92 -3.65
C GLU A 268 -3.47 9.10 -2.42
N LYS A 269 -2.92 10.30 -2.20
CA LYS A 269 -2.08 10.59 -1.03
C LYS A 269 -2.86 10.46 0.29
N TYR A 270 -4.15 10.78 0.29
CA TYR A 270 -5.01 10.65 1.47
C TYR A 270 -5.44 9.20 1.68
N VAL A 271 -5.71 8.44 0.60
CA VAL A 271 -5.97 6.99 0.68
C VAL A 271 -4.77 6.22 1.21
N ARG A 272 -3.55 6.59 0.78
CA ARG A 272 -2.28 6.07 1.32
C ARG A 272 -2.09 6.40 2.79
N ASN A 273 -2.23 7.68 3.16
CA ASN A 273 -2.10 8.11 4.54
C ASN A 273 -3.07 7.39 5.49
N PHE A 274 -4.29 7.07 5.04
CA PHE A 274 -5.23 6.28 5.84
C PHE A 274 -4.65 4.91 6.24
N TRP A 275 -4.18 4.10 5.29
CA TRP A 275 -3.65 2.77 5.63
C TRP A 275 -2.28 2.84 6.29
N TYR A 276 -1.40 3.77 5.88
CA TYR A 276 -0.11 4.05 6.54
C TYR A 276 -0.27 4.33 8.04
N MET A 277 -1.29 5.11 8.43
CA MET A 277 -1.55 5.47 9.82
C MET A 277 -2.20 4.33 10.60
N ASN A 278 -3.20 3.65 10.03
CA ASN A 278 -3.87 2.51 10.67
C ASN A 278 -2.91 1.34 10.93
N TYR A 279 -1.97 1.08 10.01
CA TYR A 279 -0.93 0.06 10.16
C TYR A 279 0.16 0.44 11.18
N GLY A 280 0.19 1.70 11.66
CA GLY A 280 1.23 2.21 12.55
C GLY A 280 2.57 2.49 11.86
N LEU A 281 2.62 2.48 10.52
CA LEU A 281 3.81 2.80 9.75
C LEU A 281 4.10 4.31 9.80
N GLY A 282 3.07 5.15 9.82
CA GLY A 282 3.19 6.60 9.68
C GLY A 282 3.51 7.02 8.24
N VAL A 283 3.67 8.31 7.99
CA VAL A 283 4.00 8.82 6.64
C VAL A 283 5.36 8.29 6.18
N CYS A 284 5.46 7.86 4.92
CA CYS A 284 6.76 7.66 4.25
C CYS A 284 7.16 8.95 3.55
N ASP A 285 8.27 9.52 3.97
CA ASP A 285 8.83 10.79 3.51
C ASP A 285 10.37 10.75 3.56
N LYS A 286 11.02 11.89 3.26
CA LYS A 286 12.50 11.98 3.22
C LYS A 286 13.19 11.81 4.57
N ASP A 287 12.48 12.05 5.68
CA ASP A 287 13.02 11.85 7.02
C ASP A 287 12.83 10.38 7.47
N SER A 288 11.99 9.63 6.74
CA SER A 288 11.67 8.21 6.93
C SER A 288 12.26 7.28 5.85
N GLU A 289 12.87 7.83 4.79
CA GLU A 289 13.41 7.06 3.66
C GLU A 289 14.50 6.08 4.13
N GLY A 290 14.41 4.82 3.69
CA GLY A 290 15.31 3.75 4.13
C GLY A 290 14.85 3.02 5.40
N VAL A 291 13.83 3.49 6.12
CA VAL A 291 13.32 2.86 7.34
C VAL A 291 12.47 1.63 7.00
N VAL A 292 12.61 0.57 7.81
CA VAL A 292 11.75 -0.63 7.80
C VAL A 292 10.89 -0.65 9.07
N LYS A 293 9.59 -0.92 8.93
CA LYS A 293 8.65 -1.10 10.05
C LYS A 293 7.72 -2.30 9.80
N PRO A 294 7.39 -3.11 10.81
CA PRO A 294 6.29 -4.08 10.72
C PRO A 294 4.93 -3.37 10.83
N VAL A 295 3.88 -3.95 10.27
CA VAL A 295 2.50 -3.57 10.61
C VAL A 295 2.26 -3.82 12.09
N ALA A 296 1.92 -2.75 12.82
CA ALA A 296 1.83 -2.77 14.28
C ALA A 296 0.42 -3.12 14.81
N ASN A 297 -0.61 -3.04 13.97
CA ASN A 297 -2.00 -3.24 14.39
C ASN A 297 -2.43 -4.71 14.21
N PRO A 298 -2.77 -5.45 15.29
CA PRO A 298 -3.11 -6.87 15.23
C PRO A 298 -4.51 -7.19 14.68
N LEU A 299 -5.24 -6.19 14.19
CA LEU A 299 -6.51 -6.37 13.47
C LEU A 299 -6.30 -6.55 11.96
N SER A 300 -5.12 -6.20 11.42
CA SER A 300 -4.81 -6.30 10.00
C SER A 300 -4.49 -7.74 9.59
N LYS A 301 -4.86 -8.12 8.36
CA LYS A 301 -4.38 -9.36 7.72
C LYS A 301 -2.85 -9.35 7.56
N GLU A 302 -2.25 -8.18 7.36
CA GLU A 302 -0.80 -7.96 7.20
C GLU A 302 -0.05 -7.89 8.54
N TYR A 303 -0.65 -8.25 9.68
CA TYR A 303 -0.03 -8.02 11.00
C TYR A 303 1.34 -8.69 11.14
N GLY A 304 2.38 -7.87 11.36
CA GLY A 304 3.77 -8.30 11.45
C GLY A 304 4.55 -8.26 10.13
N ASN A 305 3.87 -8.22 8.97
CA ASN A 305 4.52 -8.07 7.65
C ASN A 305 5.27 -6.73 7.61
N LYS A 306 6.43 -6.72 6.95
CA LYS A 306 7.35 -5.58 7.01
C LYS A 306 7.22 -4.70 5.78
N PHE A 307 7.20 -3.40 6.00
CA PHE A 307 7.21 -2.40 4.95
C PHE A 307 8.51 -1.59 5.00
N TYR A 308 9.03 -1.23 3.83
CA TYR A 308 10.20 -0.37 3.64
C TYR A 308 9.78 0.95 3.00
N CYS A 309 10.21 2.08 3.57
CA CYS A 309 9.93 3.40 3.00
C CYS A 309 10.94 3.73 1.88
N SER A 310 10.47 3.70 0.63
CA SER A 310 11.23 4.13 -0.55
C SER A 310 10.88 5.57 -0.92
N ALA A 311 11.63 6.15 -1.87
CA ALA A 311 11.31 7.46 -2.46
C ALA A 311 9.91 7.56 -3.10
N ASN A 312 9.21 6.44 -3.30
CA ASN A 312 7.86 6.36 -3.89
C ASN A 312 6.74 6.04 -2.86
N GLY A 313 7.08 5.71 -1.61
CA GLY A 313 6.12 5.33 -0.56
C GLY A 313 6.53 4.08 0.22
N TRP A 314 5.63 3.56 1.07
CA TRP A 314 5.83 2.27 1.74
C TRP A 314 5.68 1.11 0.76
N VAL A 315 6.66 0.20 0.75
CA VAL A 315 6.72 -1.00 -0.09
C VAL A 315 6.68 -2.25 0.79
N ASN A 316 5.74 -3.17 0.55
CA ASN A 316 5.68 -4.45 1.26
C ASN A 316 6.94 -5.27 0.94
N LEU A 317 7.67 -5.71 1.97
CA LEU A 317 8.92 -6.47 1.82
C LEU A 317 8.70 -7.94 1.48
N GLU A 318 7.52 -8.49 1.73
CA GLU A 318 7.19 -9.87 1.38
C GLU A 318 7.11 -10.07 -0.14
N ILE A 319 6.73 -9.02 -0.88
CA ILE A 319 6.59 -8.99 -2.35
C ILE A 319 7.86 -8.44 -3.02
N TRP A 320 8.14 -8.84 -4.27
CA TRP A 320 9.27 -8.29 -5.03
C TRP A 320 9.05 -6.83 -5.45
N SER A 321 10.05 -5.98 -5.22
CA SER A 321 10.09 -4.61 -5.75
C SER A 321 11.53 -4.18 -5.98
N TRP A 322 11.76 -3.44 -7.06
CA TRP A 322 13.05 -2.87 -7.43
C TRP A 322 13.40 -1.60 -6.64
N ASP A 323 12.44 -1.04 -5.89
CA ASP A 323 12.65 0.09 -4.98
C ASP A 323 13.27 -0.33 -3.63
N VAL A 324 13.31 -1.63 -3.34
CA VAL A 324 13.90 -2.18 -2.11
C VAL A 324 15.38 -2.50 -2.37
N PRO A 325 16.34 -1.85 -1.67
CA PRO A 325 17.74 -2.15 -1.82
C PRO A 325 18.09 -3.52 -1.20
N LYS A 326 19.06 -4.21 -1.80
CA LYS A 326 19.51 -5.55 -1.40
C LYS A 326 19.96 -5.65 0.06
N GLU A 327 20.51 -4.57 0.62
CA GLU A 327 20.95 -4.48 2.01
C GLU A 327 19.80 -4.68 3.01
N VAL A 328 18.56 -4.37 2.62
CA VAL A 328 17.33 -4.60 3.41
C VAL A 328 16.84 -6.05 3.34
N ARG A 329 17.32 -6.82 2.36
CA ARG A 329 16.96 -8.22 2.11
C ARG A 329 17.97 -9.24 2.68
N LEU A 330 19.06 -8.76 3.30
CA LEU A 330 19.99 -9.57 4.08
C LEU A 330 19.39 -9.91 5.45
N ASN A 331 19.47 -11.16 5.92
CA ASN A 331 18.99 -11.54 7.25
C ASN A 331 19.76 -10.79 8.37
N PRO A 332 19.11 -9.90 9.16
CA PRO A 332 19.79 -9.05 10.14
C PRO A 332 20.33 -9.81 11.36
N ASN A 333 19.99 -11.09 11.50
CA ASN A 333 20.50 -11.95 12.57
C ASN A 333 21.86 -12.59 12.22
N ILE A 334 22.34 -12.46 10.98
CA ILE A 334 23.57 -13.09 10.50
C ILE A 334 24.73 -12.09 10.49
N ALA A 335 25.88 -12.54 11.00
CA ALA A 335 27.12 -11.75 11.05
C ALA A 335 27.92 -11.88 9.73
N TYR A 336 27.53 -11.10 8.72
CA TYR A 336 28.25 -11.07 7.43
C TYR A 336 29.67 -10.52 7.55
N SER A 337 30.59 -11.19 6.86
CA SER A 337 31.89 -10.63 6.46
C SER A 337 31.75 -9.84 5.15
N SER A 338 32.85 -9.33 4.62
CA SER A 338 32.88 -8.69 3.30
C SER A 338 34.19 -8.93 2.56
N MET A 339 34.15 -8.78 1.24
CA MET A 339 35.31 -8.72 0.34
C MET A 339 35.16 -7.52 -0.61
N THR A 340 36.27 -7.01 -1.14
CA THR A 340 36.27 -5.97 -2.19
C THR A 340 36.88 -6.57 -3.45
N ASP A 341 36.24 -6.36 -4.59
CA ASP A 341 36.76 -6.76 -5.89
C ASP A 341 37.71 -5.68 -6.38
N GLU A 342 39.02 -5.97 -6.37
CA GLU A 342 40.06 -5.00 -6.76
C GLU A 342 39.99 -4.57 -8.23
N ARG A 343 39.14 -5.22 -9.05
CA ARG A 343 38.95 -4.90 -10.48
C ARG A 343 38.01 -3.71 -10.71
N ASP A 344 37.00 -3.52 -9.85
CA ASP A 344 35.99 -2.45 -9.98
C ASP A 344 35.72 -1.67 -8.68
N GLY A 345 36.28 -2.11 -7.54
CA GLY A 345 36.07 -1.52 -6.22
C GLY A 345 34.74 -1.91 -5.55
N GLN A 346 33.92 -2.76 -6.18
CA GLN A 346 32.65 -3.20 -5.62
C GLN A 346 32.93 -4.08 -4.39
N THR A 347 32.33 -3.72 -3.26
CA THR A 347 32.39 -4.51 -2.02
C THR A 347 31.15 -5.37 -1.90
N TYR A 348 31.34 -6.66 -1.64
CA TYR A 348 30.29 -7.67 -1.50
C TYR A 348 30.33 -8.29 -0.10
N LYS A 349 29.16 -8.56 0.48
CA LYS A 349 28.97 -9.34 1.70
C LYS A 349 29.31 -10.81 1.46
N THR A 350 29.79 -11.46 2.51
CA THR A 350 30.19 -12.87 2.48
C THR A 350 29.79 -13.57 3.77
N VAL A 351 29.55 -14.88 3.68
CA VAL A 351 29.14 -15.70 4.82
C VAL A 351 29.80 -17.07 4.76
N THR A 352 30.05 -17.69 5.92
CA THR A 352 30.57 -19.06 6.00
C THR A 352 29.42 -20.02 6.32
N ILE A 353 29.17 -20.97 5.43
CA ILE A 353 28.10 -21.97 5.55
C ILE A 353 28.77 -23.34 5.55
N GLY A 354 28.66 -24.06 6.68
CA GLY A 354 29.44 -25.28 6.91
C GLY A 354 30.94 -25.02 6.84
N THR A 355 31.62 -25.63 5.86
CA THR A 355 33.05 -25.45 5.60
C THR A 355 33.37 -24.44 4.48
N GLN A 356 32.35 -23.92 3.78
CA GLN A 356 32.51 -23.08 2.60
C GLN A 356 32.28 -21.61 2.93
N THR A 357 32.99 -20.69 2.27
CA THR A 357 32.70 -19.25 2.34
C THR A 357 32.14 -18.77 1.01
N TRP A 358 30.90 -18.28 1.02
CA TRP A 358 30.14 -17.85 -0.15
C TRP A 358 30.01 -16.32 -0.17
N MET A 359 29.82 -15.74 -1.36
CA MET A 359 29.20 -14.42 -1.48
C MET A 359 27.74 -14.49 -1.01
N ALA A 360 27.33 -13.51 -0.20
CA ALA A 360 25.94 -13.28 0.21
C ALA A 360 25.17 -12.35 -0.76
N GLU A 361 25.87 -11.83 -1.78
CA GLU A 361 25.32 -10.96 -2.83
C GLU A 361 25.72 -11.48 -4.21
N ASN A 362 24.92 -11.19 -5.24
CA ASN A 362 25.20 -11.59 -6.62
C ASN A 362 26.34 -10.72 -7.22
N LEU A 363 27.19 -11.32 -8.05
CA LEU A 363 28.28 -10.59 -8.75
C LEU A 363 27.71 -9.48 -9.67
N ASN A 364 28.40 -8.32 -9.72
CA ASN A 364 28.01 -7.15 -10.51
C ASN A 364 29.16 -6.60 -11.41
N TYR A 365 30.28 -7.31 -11.49
CA TYR A 365 31.45 -6.96 -12.30
C TYR A 365 31.12 -6.86 -13.80
N ALA A 366 31.65 -5.84 -14.49
CA ALA A 366 31.14 -5.39 -15.79
C ALA A 366 32.21 -5.00 -16.84
N ASP A 367 33.50 -5.09 -16.53
CA ASP A 367 34.56 -4.56 -17.40
C ASP A 367 34.87 -5.48 -18.59
N SER A 368 34.20 -5.22 -19.72
CA SER A 368 34.41 -5.91 -20.99
C SER A 368 35.64 -5.45 -21.78
N VAL A 369 36.45 -4.52 -21.25
CA VAL A 369 37.75 -4.13 -21.81
C VAL A 369 38.85 -5.03 -21.24
N ASN A 370 38.86 -5.22 -19.92
CA ASN A 370 39.81 -6.12 -19.26
C ASN A 370 39.36 -7.60 -19.26
N THR A 371 38.06 -7.87 -19.37
CA THR A 371 37.52 -9.23 -19.49
C THR A 371 36.61 -9.36 -20.73
N PRO A 372 37.18 -9.60 -21.93
CA PRO A 372 36.43 -9.51 -23.19
C PRO A 372 35.29 -10.52 -23.36
N SER A 373 35.27 -11.61 -22.59
CA SER A 373 34.16 -12.58 -22.53
C SER A 373 32.85 -11.96 -22.01
N LEU A 374 32.87 -10.79 -21.36
CA LEU A 374 31.68 -10.03 -20.98
C LEU A 374 31.01 -9.28 -22.15
N MET A 375 31.69 -9.12 -23.29
CA MET A 375 31.21 -8.27 -24.39
C MET A 375 29.91 -8.84 -24.99
N ASN A 376 28.79 -8.12 -24.80
CA ASN A 376 27.43 -8.58 -25.13
C ASN A 376 26.99 -9.87 -24.43
N HIS A 377 27.59 -10.20 -23.27
CA HIS A 377 27.35 -11.42 -22.51
C HIS A 377 27.15 -11.19 -21.01
N SER A 378 26.93 -9.93 -20.60
CA SER A 378 26.48 -9.57 -19.25
C SER A 378 25.50 -8.41 -19.30
N TRP A 379 24.46 -8.48 -18.47
CA TRP A 379 23.29 -7.60 -18.52
C TRP A 379 22.72 -7.29 -17.14
N CYS A 380 21.90 -6.24 -17.08
CA CYS A 380 20.97 -6.00 -15.97
C CYS A 380 19.58 -6.56 -16.30
N TYR A 381 18.72 -6.67 -15.29
CA TYR A 381 17.29 -6.90 -15.53
C TYR A 381 16.71 -5.70 -16.32
N ASP A 382 15.95 -5.97 -17.38
CA ASP A 382 15.45 -5.00 -18.38
C ASP A 382 16.51 -4.01 -18.92
N ASP A 383 17.80 -4.40 -18.86
CA ASP A 383 18.98 -3.56 -19.15
C ASP A 383 19.08 -2.24 -18.35
N ASP A 384 18.37 -2.13 -17.21
CA ASP A 384 18.43 -0.97 -16.30
C ASP A 384 19.58 -1.11 -15.28
N PRO A 385 20.59 -0.20 -15.28
CA PRO A 385 21.67 -0.20 -14.30
C PRO A 385 21.22 -0.10 -12.83
N LYS A 386 20.04 0.46 -12.54
CA LYS A 386 19.49 0.46 -11.17
C LYS A 386 19.18 -0.95 -10.68
N LYS A 387 18.64 -1.80 -11.55
CA LYS A 387 18.27 -3.18 -11.22
C LYS A 387 19.51 -4.04 -10.94
N CYS A 388 20.61 -3.79 -11.66
CA CYS A 388 21.93 -4.34 -11.32
C CYS A 388 22.40 -3.98 -9.90
N ALA A 389 22.08 -2.80 -9.37
CA ALA A 389 22.45 -2.42 -8.02
C ALA A 389 21.69 -3.22 -6.94
N VAL A 390 20.53 -3.80 -7.26
CA VAL A 390 19.75 -4.66 -6.38
C VAL A 390 20.13 -6.14 -6.55
N THR A 391 20.06 -6.69 -7.77
CA THR A 391 20.20 -8.14 -7.99
C THR A 391 21.55 -8.58 -8.55
N GLY A 392 22.53 -7.68 -8.66
CA GLY A 392 23.72 -7.92 -9.46
C GLY A 392 23.39 -8.16 -10.94
N ARG A 393 24.31 -8.79 -11.65
CA ARG A 393 24.22 -9.03 -13.10
C ARG A 393 23.75 -10.43 -13.46
N PHE A 394 23.16 -10.51 -14.65
CA PHE A 394 23.12 -11.74 -15.42
C PHE A 394 24.39 -11.86 -16.26
N TYR A 395 24.86 -13.09 -16.45
CA TYR A 395 25.98 -13.45 -17.30
C TYR A 395 25.57 -14.64 -18.17
N SER A 396 26.09 -14.75 -19.40
CA SER A 396 26.03 -16.01 -20.14
C SER A 396 27.00 -17.04 -19.55
N PHE A 397 26.84 -18.32 -19.85
CA PHE A 397 27.79 -19.35 -19.39
C PHE A 397 29.22 -19.07 -19.88
N ALA A 398 29.36 -18.60 -21.12
CA ALA A 398 30.65 -18.23 -21.71
C ALA A 398 31.33 -17.06 -20.98
N ALA A 399 30.55 -16.08 -20.50
CA ALA A 399 31.04 -15.04 -19.61
C ALA A 399 31.40 -15.60 -18.22
N ALA A 400 30.55 -16.45 -17.64
CA ALA A 400 30.72 -16.99 -16.29
C ALA A 400 32.04 -17.77 -16.12
N ILE A 401 32.40 -18.61 -17.10
CA ILE A 401 33.64 -19.41 -17.11
C ILE A 401 34.88 -18.63 -17.61
N ASP A 402 34.70 -17.39 -18.07
CA ASP A 402 35.65 -16.63 -18.91
C ASP A 402 36.24 -17.46 -20.06
N SER A 403 35.37 -17.84 -21.01
CA SER A 403 35.77 -18.68 -22.16
C SER A 403 36.86 -18.06 -23.04
N VAL A 404 37.00 -16.74 -23.03
CA VAL A 404 38.06 -16.02 -23.76
C VAL A 404 39.41 -16.18 -23.07
N ALA A 405 39.46 -16.16 -21.74
CA ALA A 405 40.68 -16.52 -21.00
C ALA A 405 41.06 -17.99 -21.25
N LEU A 406 40.11 -18.93 -21.13
CA LEU A 406 40.35 -20.36 -21.35
C LEU A 406 40.87 -20.66 -22.77
N ALA A 407 40.32 -20.01 -23.79
CA ALA A 407 40.76 -20.19 -25.18
C ALA A 407 42.13 -19.56 -25.49
N ASN A 408 42.62 -18.66 -24.63
CA ASN A 408 43.93 -17.98 -24.78
C ASN A 408 44.93 -18.36 -23.67
N ASP A 409 44.66 -19.43 -22.91
CA ASP A 409 45.62 -19.99 -21.97
C ASP A 409 46.91 -20.41 -22.71
N LYS A 410 48.07 -20.14 -22.11
CA LYS A 410 49.37 -20.30 -22.76
C LYS A 410 49.91 -21.73 -22.67
N ASP A 411 49.47 -22.47 -21.67
CA ASP A 411 49.96 -23.80 -21.34
C ASP A 411 48.94 -24.89 -21.72
N ASN A 412 47.64 -24.58 -21.70
CA ASN A 412 46.55 -25.49 -22.06
C ASN A 412 45.29 -24.76 -22.62
N PRO A 413 45.34 -24.16 -23.82
CA PRO A 413 44.20 -23.44 -24.41
C PRO A 413 43.04 -24.37 -24.73
N GLN A 414 41.85 -24.06 -24.21
CA GLN A 414 40.62 -24.82 -24.42
C GLN A 414 39.45 -23.94 -24.84
N PHE A 415 38.78 -24.32 -25.91
CA PHE A 415 37.49 -23.73 -26.29
C PHE A 415 36.40 -24.40 -25.45
N CYS A 416 35.81 -23.63 -24.55
CA CYS A 416 34.78 -24.09 -23.62
C CYS A 416 33.54 -23.19 -23.75
N GLY A 417 32.34 -23.77 -23.69
CA GLY A 417 31.10 -22.98 -23.70
C GLY A 417 29.84 -23.83 -23.81
N VAL A 418 28.70 -23.16 -24.06
CA VAL A 418 27.45 -23.85 -24.40
C VAL A 418 27.67 -24.65 -25.69
N GLU A 419 27.19 -25.89 -25.74
CA GLU A 419 27.40 -26.86 -26.84
C GLU A 419 28.88 -27.21 -27.15
N THR A 420 29.85 -26.69 -26.42
CA THR A 420 31.29 -26.93 -26.66
C THR A 420 31.96 -27.52 -25.43
N ASP A 421 32.01 -28.85 -25.40
CA ASP A 421 32.67 -29.60 -24.33
C ASP A 421 34.19 -29.40 -24.33
N CYS A 422 34.74 -29.22 -23.13
CA CYS A 422 36.17 -29.20 -22.87
C CYS A 422 36.47 -29.92 -21.54
N ASP A 423 37.61 -30.63 -21.46
CA ASP A 423 37.96 -31.43 -20.28
C ASP A 423 38.04 -30.59 -18.99
N ARG A 424 38.37 -29.29 -19.12
CA ARG A 424 38.58 -28.36 -17.99
C ARG A 424 37.40 -28.26 -17.01
N LEU A 425 36.18 -28.49 -17.49
CA LEU A 425 34.92 -28.27 -16.76
C LEU A 425 34.25 -29.58 -16.29
N SER A 426 34.94 -30.72 -16.38
CA SER A 426 34.48 -31.97 -15.76
C SER A 426 34.54 -31.88 -14.24
N ASP A 427 33.61 -32.54 -13.54
CA ASP A 427 33.57 -32.52 -12.06
C ASP A 427 34.88 -33.02 -11.42
N GLU A 428 35.60 -33.95 -12.06
CA GLU A 428 36.92 -34.42 -11.61
C GLU A 428 38.00 -33.34 -11.72
N ASN A 429 38.07 -32.62 -12.84
CA ASN A 429 39.04 -31.55 -13.03
C ASN A 429 38.70 -30.30 -12.19
N LEU A 430 37.42 -30.01 -11.97
CA LEU A 430 36.98 -28.92 -11.09
C LEU A 430 37.29 -29.20 -9.61
N ALA A 431 37.11 -30.45 -9.15
CA ALA A 431 37.43 -30.83 -7.77
C ALA A 431 38.93 -30.78 -7.43
N LEU A 432 39.81 -30.95 -8.43
CA LEU A 432 41.26 -30.79 -8.28
C LEU A 432 41.71 -29.35 -8.51
N HIS A 433 41.09 -28.67 -9.48
CA HIS A 433 41.45 -27.35 -9.96
C HIS A 433 40.17 -26.53 -10.24
N PRO A 434 39.62 -25.78 -9.28
CA PRO A 434 38.46 -24.93 -9.56
C PRO A 434 38.76 -23.89 -10.66
N ILE A 435 37.75 -23.46 -11.42
CA ILE A 435 37.91 -22.34 -12.37
C ILE A 435 37.56 -21.01 -11.69
N GLN A 436 38.50 -20.07 -11.66
CA GLN A 436 38.19 -18.70 -11.24
C GLN A 436 37.03 -18.12 -12.08
N GLY A 437 37.09 -18.32 -13.40
CA GLY A 437 36.12 -17.74 -14.33
C GLY A 437 36.04 -16.24 -14.14
N ILE A 438 34.83 -15.69 -14.11
CA ILE A 438 34.59 -14.26 -13.91
C ILE A 438 34.73 -13.78 -12.46
N CYS A 439 34.95 -14.67 -11.49
CA CYS A 439 35.08 -14.30 -10.08
C CYS A 439 36.38 -13.54 -9.77
N PRO A 440 36.42 -12.75 -8.68
CA PRO A 440 37.64 -12.03 -8.26
C PRO A 440 38.76 -12.97 -7.80
N GLU A 441 39.99 -12.46 -7.72
CA GLU A 441 41.14 -13.25 -7.26
C GLU A 441 40.92 -13.79 -5.83
N GLY A 442 41.27 -15.06 -5.60
CA GLY A 442 40.99 -15.77 -4.35
C GLY A 442 39.56 -16.30 -4.22
N TRP A 443 38.73 -16.12 -5.25
CA TRP A 443 37.39 -16.69 -5.40
C TRP A 443 37.27 -17.44 -6.73
N HIS A 444 36.24 -18.26 -6.87
CA HIS A 444 35.99 -19.03 -8.08
C HIS A 444 34.50 -19.30 -8.32
N LEU A 445 34.19 -19.72 -9.55
CA LEU A 445 32.84 -20.15 -9.94
C LEU A 445 32.59 -21.55 -9.34
N PRO A 446 31.56 -21.74 -8.49
CA PRO A 446 31.34 -22.97 -7.74
C PRO A 446 31.04 -24.17 -8.63
N SER A 447 31.63 -25.32 -8.31
CA SER A 447 31.33 -26.61 -8.95
C SER A 447 30.01 -27.23 -8.44
N ASN A 448 29.49 -28.23 -9.16
CA ASN A 448 28.39 -29.07 -8.68
C ASN A 448 28.69 -29.72 -7.33
N ALA A 449 29.93 -30.15 -7.10
CA ALA A 449 30.33 -30.76 -5.83
C ALA A 449 30.16 -29.79 -4.66
N GLU A 450 30.44 -28.51 -4.89
CA GLU A 450 30.35 -27.46 -3.87
C GLU A 450 28.93 -26.99 -3.63
N TRP A 451 28.11 -26.86 -4.69
CA TRP A 451 26.67 -26.66 -4.54
C TRP A 451 26.00 -27.81 -3.78
N ASN A 452 26.37 -29.06 -4.07
CA ASN A 452 25.85 -30.23 -3.35
C ASN A 452 26.22 -30.21 -1.85
N ILE A 453 27.41 -29.71 -1.49
CA ILE A 453 27.81 -29.54 -0.08
C ILE A 453 26.94 -28.48 0.60
N LEU A 454 26.69 -27.34 -0.06
CA LEU A 454 25.81 -26.29 0.47
C LEU A 454 24.36 -26.80 0.67
N ILE A 455 23.81 -27.45 -0.35
CA ILE A 455 22.45 -28.03 -0.34
C ILE A 455 22.31 -29.10 0.75
N ALA A 456 23.26 -30.03 0.85
CA ALA A 456 23.26 -31.06 1.89
C ALA A 456 23.41 -30.48 3.30
N TYR A 457 24.20 -29.40 3.47
CA TYR A 457 24.32 -28.70 4.75
C TYR A 457 23.02 -27.97 5.13
N ALA A 458 22.33 -27.38 4.15
CA ALA A 458 21.05 -26.72 4.39
C ALA A 458 19.92 -27.70 4.77
N GLY A 459 19.96 -28.93 4.24
CA GLY A 459 19.06 -30.02 4.65
C GLY A 459 18.73 -31.05 3.58
N GLY A 460 19.34 -30.94 2.39
CA GLY A 460 18.96 -31.70 1.20
C GLY A 460 18.07 -30.87 0.26
N ASP A 461 17.89 -31.38 -0.96
CA ASP A 461 17.37 -30.62 -2.10
C ASP A 461 15.96 -30.05 -1.87
N SER A 462 15.11 -30.71 -1.08
CA SER A 462 13.74 -30.27 -0.74
C SER A 462 13.63 -29.33 0.47
N VAL A 463 14.75 -28.93 1.08
CA VAL A 463 14.77 -28.01 2.25
C VAL A 463 15.77 -26.86 2.04
N ALA A 464 16.74 -27.04 1.13
CA ALA A 464 17.76 -26.03 0.83
C ALA A 464 17.16 -24.73 0.27
N GLY A 465 16.13 -24.79 -0.58
CA GLY A 465 15.45 -23.61 -1.11
C GLY A 465 14.99 -22.66 -0.01
N THR A 466 14.08 -23.11 0.86
CA THR A 466 13.52 -22.31 1.96
C THR A 466 14.59 -21.65 2.83
N LYS A 467 15.73 -22.32 3.08
CA LYS A 467 16.78 -21.79 3.97
C LYS A 467 17.83 -20.91 3.31
N LEU A 468 17.90 -20.89 1.98
CA LEU A 468 18.87 -20.10 1.21
C LEU A 468 18.23 -18.87 0.53
N LYS A 469 16.91 -18.90 0.32
CA LYS A 469 16.10 -17.75 -0.11
C LYS A 469 16.09 -16.63 0.95
N SER A 470 16.05 -15.38 0.50
CA SER A 470 15.83 -14.20 1.36
C SER A 470 14.48 -14.23 2.10
N THR A 471 14.41 -13.58 3.27
CA THR A 471 13.20 -13.53 4.13
C THR A 471 12.15 -12.53 3.66
N GLY A 472 11.91 -12.46 2.35
CA GLY A 472 11.12 -11.42 1.72
C GLY A 472 11.45 -11.29 0.23
N GLY A 473 10.45 -10.97 -0.59
CA GLY A 473 10.56 -10.72 -2.02
C GLY A 473 10.15 -11.87 -2.93
N TRP A 474 9.70 -13.00 -2.40
CA TRP A 474 9.26 -14.18 -3.16
C TRP A 474 7.73 -14.21 -3.24
N GLY A 475 7.20 -13.67 -4.34
CA GLY A 475 5.76 -13.55 -4.58
C GLY A 475 5.11 -14.89 -4.89
N SER A 476 3.84 -15.04 -4.50
CA SER A 476 3.08 -16.27 -4.78
C SER A 476 2.75 -16.42 -6.26
N ILE A 477 2.98 -17.60 -6.84
CA ILE A 477 2.29 -18.00 -8.06
C ILE A 477 0.93 -18.56 -7.63
N TRP A 478 -0.16 -17.98 -8.15
CA TRP A 478 -1.58 -18.26 -7.82
C TRP A 478 -2.15 -17.64 -6.54
N GLY A 479 -1.33 -17.09 -5.63
CA GLY A 479 -1.81 -16.22 -4.54
C GLY A 479 -2.13 -16.91 -3.21
N ASP A 480 -2.18 -18.24 -3.17
CA ASP A 480 -2.59 -19.01 -1.99
C ASP A 480 -1.45 -19.30 -0.99
N PHE A 481 -0.18 -19.04 -1.36
CA PHE A 481 1.00 -19.37 -0.54
C PHE A 481 2.10 -18.31 -0.61
N GLU A 482 2.47 -17.74 0.54
CA GLU A 482 3.76 -17.06 0.73
C GLU A 482 4.88 -18.11 0.78
N ASP A 483 5.96 -17.92 0.02
CA ASP A 483 7.13 -18.81 0.04
C ASP A 483 8.45 -18.00 0.07
N ASN A 484 8.47 -17.05 1.00
CA ASN A 484 9.68 -16.38 1.45
C ASN A 484 10.57 -17.35 2.23
N GLY A 485 11.89 -17.16 2.14
CA GLY A 485 12.84 -18.01 2.85
C GLY A 485 12.94 -17.68 4.34
N THR A 486 13.63 -18.55 5.09
CA THR A 486 14.07 -18.26 6.46
C THR A 486 15.46 -17.64 6.51
N ASP A 487 16.24 -17.76 5.43
CA ASP A 487 17.64 -17.35 5.30
C ASP A 487 18.49 -17.76 6.52
N ASP A 488 18.31 -19.00 7.00
CA ASP A 488 18.96 -19.60 8.19
C ASP A 488 20.48 -19.39 8.24
N PHE A 489 21.11 -19.25 7.06
CA PHE A 489 22.55 -19.20 6.88
C PHE A 489 23.07 -17.89 6.32
N GLY A 490 22.22 -16.90 6.05
CA GLY A 490 22.61 -15.65 5.39
C GLY A 490 23.14 -15.84 3.97
N PHE A 491 22.59 -16.80 3.23
CA PHE A 491 22.86 -16.89 1.80
C PHE A 491 22.11 -15.80 1.03
N SER A 492 20.96 -15.34 1.53
CA SER A 492 20.22 -14.19 1.03
C SER A 492 20.04 -14.22 -0.50
N ALA A 493 19.59 -15.36 -1.05
CA ALA A 493 19.27 -15.43 -2.47
C ALA A 493 18.05 -14.54 -2.76
N LEU A 494 18.22 -13.60 -3.68
CA LEU A 494 17.16 -12.73 -4.19
C LEU A 494 16.57 -13.37 -5.46
N PRO A 495 15.23 -13.33 -5.65
CA PRO A 495 14.57 -13.83 -6.84
C PRO A 495 14.78 -12.87 -8.02
N ALA A 496 16.01 -12.84 -8.54
CA ALA A 496 16.43 -11.97 -9.62
C ALA A 496 15.72 -12.26 -10.95
N GLY A 497 15.15 -13.47 -11.10
CA GLY A 497 14.63 -13.95 -12.37
C GLY A 497 15.73 -14.49 -13.28
N ILE A 498 15.51 -14.35 -14.60
CA ILE A 498 16.37 -14.89 -15.66
C ILE A 498 16.33 -14.01 -16.90
N ARG A 499 17.36 -14.10 -17.74
CA ARG A 499 17.37 -13.52 -19.10
C ARG A 499 17.12 -14.61 -20.14
N GLU A 500 15.93 -14.61 -20.73
CA GLU A 500 15.42 -15.55 -21.75
C GLU A 500 15.80 -15.19 -23.20
N SER A 501 16.44 -14.05 -23.42
CA SER A 501 17.12 -13.72 -24.68
C SER A 501 17.94 -12.45 -24.51
N ASP A 502 18.71 -12.10 -25.53
CA ASP A 502 19.50 -10.86 -25.57
C ASP A 502 18.66 -9.57 -25.43
N THR A 503 17.32 -9.62 -25.40
CA THR A 503 16.43 -8.48 -25.09
C THR A 503 15.24 -8.80 -24.17
N TYR A 504 15.18 -9.96 -23.50
CA TYR A 504 14.03 -10.33 -22.66
C TYR A 504 14.44 -10.90 -21.30
N THR A 505 13.89 -10.31 -20.24
CA THR A 505 14.08 -10.72 -18.84
C THR A 505 12.74 -10.98 -18.18
N SER A 506 12.68 -12.03 -17.37
CA SER A 506 11.45 -12.60 -16.83
C SER A 506 11.66 -13.14 -15.41
N PHE A 507 10.55 -13.53 -14.76
CA PHE A 507 10.54 -14.31 -13.52
C PHE A 507 11.20 -13.68 -12.27
N ALA A 508 11.54 -12.38 -12.30
CA ALA A 508 11.90 -11.66 -11.09
C ALA A 508 10.74 -11.68 -10.08
N GLY A 509 11.08 -11.87 -8.80
CA GLY A 509 10.13 -12.11 -7.72
C GLY A 509 9.67 -13.55 -7.55
N PHE A 510 10.04 -14.48 -8.45
CA PHE A 510 9.58 -15.87 -8.40
C PHE A 510 10.71 -16.92 -8.45
N PHE A 511 11.86 -16.60 -9.07
CA PHE A 511 12.97 -17.55 -9.27
C PHE A 511 14.34 -16.89 -9.08
N ALA A 512 15.33 -17.63 -8.57
CA ALA A 512 16.73 -17.26 -8.59
C ALA A 512 17.57 -18.40 -9.19
N TYR A 513 18.33 -18.09 -10.25
CA TYR A 513 19.18 -19.06 -10.95
C TYR A 513 20.66 -18.69 -10.81
N PHE A 514 21.50 -19.69 -10.53
CA PHE A 514 22.94 -19.51 -10.37
C PHE A 514 23.74 -20.48 -11.23
N TRP A 515 24.77 -19.98 -11.92
CA TRP A 515 25.68 -20.83 -12.68
C TRP A 515 26.47 -21.80 -11.79
N SER A 516 26.63 -23.03 -12.27
CA SER A 516 27.69 -23.96 -11.85
C SER A 516 28.87 -23.83 -12.83
N ALA A 517 30.10 -24.09 -12.37
CA ALA A 517 31.25 -24.29 -13.23
C ALA A 517 31.19 -25.61 -14.00
N SER A 518 30.48 -26.60 -13.46
CA SER A 518 30.28 -27.91 -14.08
C SER A 518 29.36 -27.79 -15.29
N GLN A 519 29.77 -28.37 -16.43
CA GLN A 519 28.94 -28.41 -17.65
C GLN A 519 27.55 -28.98 -17.38
N TYR A 520 26.56 -28.47 -18.11
CA TYR A 520 25.16 -28.93 -18.13
C TYR A 520 24.30 -28.63 -16.88
N TYR A 521 24.77 -27.92 -15.86
CA TYR A 521 23.94 -27.59 -14.68
C TYR A 521 23.92 -26.11 -14.27
N ALA A 522 22.76 -25.69 -13.74
CA ALA A 522 22.58 -24.51 -12.92
C ALA A 522 21.81 -24.89 -11.63
N ILE A 523 21.95 -24.09 -10.58
CA ILE A 523 21.12 -24.21 -9.38
C ILE A 523 19.91 -23.30 -9.52
N ASN A 524 18.73 -23.82 -9.17
CA ASN A 524 17.47 -23.11 -9.19
C ASN A 524 16.90 -23.07 -7.77
N LEU A 525 16.75 -21.86 -7.21
CA LEU A 525 15.96 -21.64 -6.00
C LEU A 525 14.64 -21.00 -6.45
N CYS A 526 13.54 -21.72 -6.25
CA CYS A 526 12.22 -21.32 -6.74
C CYS A 526 11.13 -21.50 -5.67
N ILE A 527 9.88 -21.40 -6.12
CA ILE A 527 8.70 -21.48 -5.26
C ILE A 527 8.24 -22.93 -5.11
N ASP A 528 8.19 -23.39 -3.86
CA ASP A 528 7.78 -24.72 -3.47
C ASP A 528 6.28 -24.91 -3.74
N ASN A 529 5.98 -26.03 -4.39
CA ASN A 529 4.66 -26.45 -4.85
C ASN A 529 4.74 -27.97 -5.05
N GLU A 530 3.62 -28.68 -4.93
CA GLU A 530 3.53 -30.16 -5.05
C GLU A 530 4.04 -30.78 -6.38
N TYR A 531 4.57 -29.96 -7.29
CA TYR A 531 5.07 -30.33 -8.62
C TYR A 531 6.52 -29.87 -8.90
N ARG A 532 7.25 -29.24 -7.96
CA ARG A 532 8.66 -28.80 -8.13
C ARG A 532 9.47 -28.79 -6.83
N ASP A 533 10.44 -29.69 -6.70
CA ASP A 533 11.41 -29.71 -5.61
C ASP A 533 12.35 -28.48 -5.64
N CYS A 534 12.36 -27.70 -4.55
CA CYS A 534 12.95 -26.36 -4.52
C CYS A 534 14.33 -26.30 -3.84
N GLY A 535 15.36 -26.27 -4.69
CA GLY A 535 16.76 -26.42 -4.32
C GLY A 535 17.53 -27.34 -5.27
N GLU A 536 16.84 -28.02 -6.20
CA GLU A 536 17.44 -28.96 -7.14
C GLU A 536 18.31 -28.32 -8.24
N ARG A 537 19.22 -29.16 -8.76
CA ARG A 537 20.01 -28.91 -9.98
C ARG A 537 19.10 -28.94 -11.21
N THR A 538 18.91 -27.79 -11.85
CA THR A 538 18.25 -27.70 -13.15
C THR A 538 19.28 -27.90 -14.27
N PHE A 539 19.02 -28.83 -15.19
CA PHE A 539 19.86 -29.01 -16.38
C PHE A 539 19.80 -27.77 -17.29
N LEU A 540 20.92 -27.37 -17.87
CA LEU A 540 20.97 -26.23 -18.79
C LEU A 540 20.13 -26.44 -20.06
N GLU A 541 19.87 -27.70 -20.45
CA GLU A 541 18.94 -28.02 -21.54
C GLU A 541 17.48 -27.67 -21.18
N TYR A 542 17.08 -27.77 -19.91
CA TYR A 542 15.78 -27.27 -19.44
C TYR A 542 15.77 -25.74 -19.25
N LEU A 543 16.94 -25.12 -19.10
CA LEU A 543 17.14 -23.68 -19.29
C LEU A 543 17.37 -23.31 -20.77
N GLY A 544 16.85 -24.08 -21.74
CA GLY A 544 17.06 -23.92 -23.19
C GLY A 544 16.58 -22.61 -23.84
N TRP A 545 16.24 -21.60 -23.03
CA TRP A 545 15.97 -20.22 -23.44
C TRP A 545 16.93 -19.21 -22.80
N ALA A 546 17.76 -19.59 -21.83
CA ALA A 546 18.51 -18.67 -20.98
C ALA A 546 19.78 -18.10 -21.65
N SER A 547 19.73 -16.84 -22.13
CA SER A 547 20.93 -16.06 -22.46
C SER A 547 21.77 -15.74 -21.21
N GLY A 548 21.18 -15.64 -20.01
CA GLY A 548 21.97 -15.43 -18.78
C GLY A 548 21.24 -15.52 -17.44
N ILE A 549 22.00 -15.91 -16.41
CA ILE A 549 21.59 -16.03 -15.00
C ILE A 549 22.68 -15.45 -14.06
N SER A 550 22.42 -15.41 -12.76
CA SER A 550 23.28 -14.78 -11.77
C SER A 550 24.50 -15.65 -11.38
N ILE A 551 25.46 -15.02 -10.70
CA ILE A 551 26.68 -15.69 -10.19
C ILE A 551 26.83 -15.43 -8.69
N ARG A 552 27.16 -16.49 -7.96
CA ARG A 552 27.64 -16.47 -6.57
C ARG A 552 29.00 -17.13 -6.53
N CYS A 553 30.04 -16.34 -6.27
CA CYS A 553 31.38 -16.89 -6.14
C CYS A 553 31.57 -17.54 -4.77
N ILE A 554 32.33 -18.62 -4.75
CA ILE A 554 32.80 -19.30 -3.53
C ILE A 554 34.30 -18.99 -3.35
N LYS A 555 34.75 -18.90 -2.10
CA LYS A 555 36.14 -18.57 -1.77
C LYS A 555 37.03 -19.80 -1.97
N ASN A 556 38.24 -19.59 -2.48
CA ASN A 556 39.24 -20.65 -2.60
C ASN A 556 39.54 -21.28 -1.22
N SER A 557 39.58 -22.61 -1.18
CA SER A 557 40.09 -23.35 -0.03
C SER A 557 41.62 -23.27 0.02
N ASN A 558 42.17 -23.15 1.24
CA ASN A 558 43.63 -23.13 1.51
C ASN A 558 44.15 -24.51 1.91
#